data_AF-A0A416G2M8-F1
#
_entry.id   AF-A0A416G2M8-F1
#
_cell.length_a   1.000
_cell.length_b   1.000
_cell.length_c   1.000
_cell.angle_alpha   90.00
_cell.angle_beta   90.00
_cell.angle_gamma   90.00
#
_symmetry.space_group_name_H-M   'P 1'
#
loop_
_entity.id
_entity.type
_entity.pdbx_description
1 polymer ?
#
loop_
_entity_poly.entity_id
_entity_poly.type
_entity_poly.pdbx_seq_one_letter_code
_entity_poly.pdbx_strand_id
1 'polypeptide(L)'
;MRTDDERERNTYLKRMWVHRRIDNGLCPKCGKENHSGNYYCDECRIKEANRCKENRIKLKEMGICPKCQTEMLFGDERTCLKCKERAAVYRETHPLNQVEKMRILESNRKRAKSKYKECSENGICTRCGKRPSKPGRKKCAICLLKDAEVHRIRYKSEKMSREEKEAKGLCIYCGKPLDHTHRKLCAECWEECHERGVRNVREHPELRIKWKQANRLISRNKQ
;
A
#
# COMPACT_ATOMS: atom_id res chain seq x y z
N MET A 1 22.76 -39.19 -31.73
CA MET A 1 22.95 -37.94 -30.95
C MET A 1 23.73 -36.98 -31.84
N ARG A 2 23.27 -35.74 -32.06
CA ARG A 2 24.05 -34.75 -32.85
C ARG A 2 25.30 -34.38 -32.07
N THR A 3 26.45 -34.32 -32.75
CA THR A 3 27.73 -33.96 -32.14
C THR A 3 27.70 -32.53 -31.62
N ASP A 4 28.51 -32.20 -30.60
CA ASP A 4 28.51 -30.86 -30.02
C ASP A 4 28.92 -29.78 -31.05
N ASP A 5 29.80 -30.12 -32.00
CA ASP A 5 30.19 -29.27 -33.14
C ASP A 5 29.03 -28.92 -34.09
N GLU A 6 28.14 -29.88 -34.39
CA GLU A 6 26.95 -29.63 -35.20
C GLU A 6 25.96 -28.69 -34.49
N ARG A 7 25.91 -28.75 -33.16
CA ARG A 7 25.05 -27.90 -32.34
C ARG A 7 25.58 -26.47 -32.31
N GLU A 8 26.88 -26.29 -32.18
CA GLU A 8 27.53 -24.97 -32.24
C GLU A 8 27.37 -24.32 -33.61
N ARG A 9 27.65 -25.05 -34.70
CA ARG A 9 27.46 -24.56 -36.07
C ARG A 9 26.02 -24.12 -36.33
N ASN A 10 25.03 -24.92 -35.92
CA ASN A 10 23.62 -24.56 -36.06
C ASN A 10 23.24 -23.32 -35.25
N THR A 11 23.81 -23.16 -34.06
CA THR A 11 23.58 -21.99 -33.21
C THR A 11 24.14 -20.72 -33.85
N TYR A 12 25.35 -20.81 -34.41
CA TYR A 12 25.99 -19.73 -35.14
C TYR A 12 25.17 -19.30 -36.37
N LEU A 13 24.78 -20.25 -37.23
CA LEU A 13 23.98 -19.97 -38.43
C LEU A 13 22.64 -19.31 -38.08
N LYS A 14 21.99 -19.76 -37.00
CA LYS A 14 20.75 -19.15 -36.51
C LYS A 14 20.94 -17.70 -36.06
N ARG A 15 22.04 -17.40 -35.36
CA ARG A 15 22.39 -16.02 -34.95
C ARG A 15 22.67 -15.13 -36.15
N MET A 16 23.46 -15.60 -37.11
CA MET A 16 23.74 -14.86 -38.35
C MET A 16 22.46 -14.49 -39.10
N TRP A 17 21.53 -15.44 -39.23
CA TRP A 17 20.28 -15.20 -39.92
C TRP A 17 19.38 -14.18 -39.20
N VAL A 18 19.39 -14.18 -37.87
CA VAL A 18 18.70 -13.18 -37.05
C VAL A 18 19.29 -11.79 -37.27
N HIS A 19 20.62 -11.64 -37.22
CA HIS A 19 21.27 -10.36 -37.48
C HIS A 19 20.98 -9.86 -38.90
N ARG A 20 21.12 -10.72 -39.91
CA ARG A 20 20.79 -10.37 -41.29
C ARG A 20 19.37 -9.81 -41.42
N ARG A 21 18.38 -10.40 -40.76
CA ARG A 21 17.01 -9.87 -40.78
C ARG A 21 16.92 -8.48 -40.15
N ILE A 22 17.55 -8.29 -39.00
CA ILE A 22 17.57 -7.01 -38.29
C ILE A 22 18.21 -5.92 -39.15
N ASP A 23 19.35 -6.23 -39.78
CA ASP A 23 20.09 -5.29 -40.64
C ASP A 23 19.28 -4.87 -41.87
N ASN A 24 18.39 -5.75 -42.36
CA ASN A 24 17.48 -5.46 -43.47
C ASN A 24 16.13 -4.86 -43.01
N GLY A 25 16.01 -4.43 -41.75
CA GLY A 25 14.77 -3.85 -41.22
C GLY A 25 13.63 -4.85 -41.06
N LEU A 26 13.93 -6.14 -40.99
CA LEU A 26 12.95 -7.22 -40.84
C LEU A 26 12.88 -7.70 -39.38
N CYS A 27 11.70 -8.12 -38.97
CA CYS A 27 11.47 -8.74 -37.68
C CYS A 27 12.23 -10.08 -37.58
N PRO A 28 13.11 -10.28 -36.59
CA PRO A 28 13.91 -11.50 -36.46
C PRO A 28 13.04 -12.74 -36.18
N LYS A 29 11.81 -12.56 -35.69
CA LYS A 29 10.88 -13.66 -35.39
C LYS A 29 10.08 -14.11 -36.62
N CYS A 30 9.35 -13.21 -37.26
CA CYS A 30 8.47 -13.57 -38.39
C CYS A 30 9.04 -13.25 -39.78
N GLY A 31 10.04 -12.37 -39.89
CA GLY A 31 10.66 -11.98 -41.16
C GLY A 31 9.93 -10.89 -41.94
N LYS A 32 8.81 -10.36 -41.44
CA LYS A 32 8.12 -9.19 -42.02
C LYS A 32 8.88 -7.91 -41.72
N GLU A 33 8.65 -6.86 -42.50
CA GLU A 33 9.17 -5.51 -42.21
C GLU A 33 8.85 -5.04 -40.78
N ASN A 34 9.79 -4.33 -40.18
CA ASN A 34 9.72 -3.88 -38.80
C ASN A 34 9.91 -2.37 -38.70
N HIS A 35 8.80 -1.64 -38.80
CA HIS A 35 8.76 -0.18 -38.69
C HIS A 35 8.63 0.32 -37.24
N SER A 36 8.59 -0.57 -36.26
CA SER A 36 8.24 -0.21 -34.88
C SER A 36 9.39 0.40 -34.07
N GLY A 37 10.63 0.35 -34.59
CA GLY A 37 11.84 0.71 -33.85
C GLY A 37 12.19 -0.24 -32.69
N ASN A 38 11.37 -1.28 -32.43
CA ASN A 38 11.62 -2.30 -31.41
C ASN A 38 12.29 -3.54 -32.02
N TYR A 39 12.82 -4.42 -31.18
CA TYR A 39 13.46 -5.66 -31.62
C TYR A 39 12.53 -6.60 -32.42
N TYR A 40 11.23 -6.64 -32.10
CA TYR A 40 10.21 -7.37 -32.85
C TYR A 40 9.19 -6.40 -33.46
N CYS A 41 8.58 -6.77 -34.59
CA CYS A 41 7.39 -6.07 -35.06
C CYS A 41 6.26 -6.14 -34.02
N ASP A 42 5.32 -5.20 -34.07
CA ASP A 42 4.28 -5.06 -33.04
C ASP A 42 3.43 -6.32 -32.86
N GLU A 43 3.05 -6.99 -33.94
CA GLU A 43 2.33 -8.28 -33.88
C GLU A 43 3.11 -9.32 -33.06
N CYS A 44 4.40 -9.49 -33.38
CA CYS A 44 5.25 -10.47 -32.71
C CYS A 44 5.50 -10.10 -31.26
N ARG A 45 5.61 -8.80 -30.95
CA ARG A 45 5.76 -8.27 -29.60
C ARG A 45 4.52 -8.55 -28.76
N ILE A 46 3.32 -8.28 -29.28
CA ILE A 46 2.05 -8.57 -28.59
C ILE A 46 1.88 -10.07 -28.35
N LYS A 47 2.12 -10.90 -29.39
CA LYS A 47 2.08 -12.37 -29.27
C LYS A 47 3.05 -12.87 -28.21
N GLU A 48 4.26 -12.33 -28.16
CA GLU A 48 5.27 -12.71 -27.19
C GLU A 48 4.88 -12.29 -25.76
N ALA A 49 4.33 -11.08 -25.60
CA ALA A 49 3.85 -10.60 -24.31
C ALA A 49 2.71 -11.48 -23.77
N ASN A 50 1.76 -11.86 -24.63
CA ASN A 50 0.66 -12.77 -24.29
C ASN A 50 1.17 -14.15 -23.91
N ARG A 51 2.07 -14.74 -24.72
CA ARG A 51 2.72 -16.01 -24.41
C ARG A 51 3.42 -15.97 -23.06
N CYS A 52 4.20 -14.92 -22.80
CA CYS A 52 4.88 -14.73 -21.52
C CYS A 52 3.89 -14.65 -20.34
N LYS A 53 2.77 -13.95 -20.52
CA LYS A 53 1.71 -13.82 -19.51
C LYS A 53 1.05 -15.17 -19.21
N GLU A 54 0.66 -15.90 -20.25
CA GLU A 54 0.05 -17.23 -20.13
C GLU A 54 1.00 -18.22 -19.47
N ASN A 55 2.27 -18.24 -19.88
CA ASN A 55 3.27 -19.12 -19.29
C ASN A 55 3.45 -18.84 -17.79
N ARG A 56 3.47 -17.57 -17.37
CA ARG A 56 3.53 -17.23 -15.94
C ARG A 56 2.31 -17.69 -15.15
N ILE A 57 1.14 -17.75 -15.77
CA ILE A 57 -0.09 -18.25 -15.13
C ILE A 57 0.03 -19.77 -14.97
N LYS A 58 0.31 -20.48 -16.06
CA LYS A 58 0.47 -21.94 -16.08
C LYS A 58 1.53 -22.43 -15.08
N LEU A 59 2.70 -21.77 -15.05
CA LEU A 59 3.75 -22.12 -14.09
C LEU A 59 3.27 -21.95 -12.65
N LYS A 60 2.55 -20.87 -12.34
CA LYS A 60 2.00 -20.67 -10.98
C LYS A 60 0.95 -21.71 -10.61
N GLU A 61 0.10 -22.11 -11.54
CA GLU A 61 -0.90 -23.17 -11.34
C GLU A 61 -0.22 -24.52 -11.07
N MET A 62 0.89 -24.79 -11.76
CA MET A 62 1.74 -25.97 -11.50
C MET A 62 2.61 -25.84 -10.25
N GLY A 63 2.54 -24.72 -9.53
CA GLY A 63 3.39 -24.44 -8.37
C GLY A 63 4.86 -24.21 -8.72
N ILE A 64 5.20 -23.90 -9.97
CA ILE A 64 6.56 -23.62 -10.44
C ILE A 64 6.82 -22.11 -10.44
N CYS A 65 8.01 -21.71 -10.01
CA CYS A 65 8.42 -20.31 -9.94
C CYS A 65 8.46 -19.67 -11.34
N PRO A 66 7.65 -18.63 -11.62
CA PRO A 66 7.62 -17.99 -12.94
C PRO A 66 8.88 -17.17 -13.27
N LYS A 67 9.78 -16.96 -12.29
CA LYS A 67 11.02 -16.19 -12.46
C LYS A 67 12.17 -17.05 -12.97
N CYS A 68 12.43 -18.19 -12.33
CA CYS A 68 13.49 -19.12 -12.75
C CYS A 68 12.97 -20.31 -13.57
N GLN A 69 11.68 -20.64 -13.48
CA GLN A 69 11.04 -21.76 -14.18
C GLN A 69 11.64 -23.14 -13.85
N THR A 70 12.29 -23.27 -12.69
CA THR A 70 12.99 -24.49 -12.26
C THR A 70 12.55 -24.94 -10.87
N GLU A 71 12.41 -23.99 -9.94
CA GLU A 71 12.12 -24.28 -8.54
C GLU A 71 10.62 -24.17 -8.26
N MET A 72 10.14 -24.89 -7.25
CA MET A 72 8.75 -24.81 -6.80
C MET A 72 8.49 -23.52 -5.98
N LEU A 73 7.22 -23.12 -5.95
CA LEU A 73 6.64 -22.12 -5.07
C LEU A 73 6.14 -22.81 -3.80
N PHE A 74 6.29 -22.12 -2.66
CA PHE A 74 5.79 -22.58 -1.38
C PHE A 74 4.61 -21.70 -0.98
N GLY A 75 3.44 -22.30 -0.77
CA GLY A 75 2.22 -21.56 -0.39
C GLY A 75 1.75 -20.56 -1.45
N ASP A 76 1.43 -19.34 -1.03
CA ASP A 76 0.92 -18.25 -1.88
C ASP A 76 2.02 -17.34 -2.45
N GLU A 77 3.27 -17.79 -2.37
CA GLU A 77 4.44 -17.01 -2.77
C GLU A 77 4.49 -16.74 -4.27
N ARG A 78 4.96 -15.55 -4.65
CA ARG A 78 5.04 -15.15 -6.08
C ARG A 78 6.33 -15.59 -6.76
N THR A 79 7.35 -15.96 -5.99
CA THR A 79 8.69 -16.37 -6.44
C THR A 79 9.29 -17.34 -5.43
N CYS A 80 10.10 -18.30 -5.89
CA CYS A 80 10.78 -19.25 -5.01
C CYS A 80 11.78 -18.57 -4.07
N LEU A 81 12.14 -19.27 -2.99
CA LEU A 81 13.09 -18.81 -1.97
C LEU A 81 14.47 -18.46 -2.57
N LYS A 82 15.03 -19.31 -3.44
CA LYS A 82 16.30 -19.02 -4.14
C LYS A 82 16.26 -17.71 -4.93
N CYS A 83 15.14 -17.43 -5.60
CA CYS A 83 14.96 -16.19 -6.34
C CYS A 83 14.80 -14.95 -5.46
N LYS A 84 14.26 -15.12 -4.24
CA LYS A 84 14.15 -14.06 -3.23
C LYS A 84 15.52 -13.77 -2.63
N GLU A 85 16.27 -14.80 -2.28
CA GLU A 85 17.63 -14.71 -1.75
C GLU A 85 18.56 -14.02 -2.74
N ARG A 86 18.60 -14.47 -4.00
CA ARG A 86 19.36 -13.79 -5.07
C ARG A 86 18.98 -12.31 -5.21
N ALA A 87 17.69 -11.99 -5.05
CA ALA A 87 17.24 -10.60 -5.11
C ALA A 87 17.63 -9.80 -3.86
N ALA A 88 17.75 -10.43 -2.69
CA ALA A 88 18.24 -9.79 -1.47
C ALA A 88 19.74 -9.48 -1.59
N VAL A 89 20.55 -10.48 -1.96
CA VAL A 89 21.98 -10.32 -2.23
C VAL A 89 22.23 -9.24 -3.28
N TYR A 90 21.43 -9.21 -4.37
CA TYR A 90 21.56 -8.17 -5.38
C TYR A 90 21.29 -6.76 -4.81
N ARG A 91 20.25 -6.59 -3.98
CA ARG A 91 19.94 -5.29 -3.36
C ARG A 91 21.02 -4.82 -2.39
N GLU A 92 21.68 -5.75 -1.71
CA GLU A 92 22.77 -5.48 -0.78
C GLU A 92 24.06 -5.11 -1.51
N THR A 93 24.41 -5.87 -2.55
CA THR A 93 25.63 -5.66 -3.35
C THR A 93 25.52 -4.49 -4.32
N HIS A 94 24.30 -4.08 -4.68
CA HIS A 94 24.02 -2.97 -5.60
C HIS A 94 23.11 -1.92 -4.93
N PRO A 95 23.60 -1.24 -3.87
CA PRO A 95 22.82 -0.20 -3.21
C PRO A 95 22.67 0.99 -4.16
N LEU A 96 21.46 1.55 -4.20
CA LEU A 96 21.22 2.79 -4.95
C LEU A 96 21.96 3.94 -4.30
N ASN A 97 22.62 4.76 -5.11
CA ASN A 97 23.20 5.99 -4.59
C ASN A 97 22.10 7.02 -4.26
N GLN A 98 22.46 8.07 -3.53
CA GLN A 98 21.49 9.07 -3.06
C GLN A 98 20.78 9.78 -4.22
N VAL A 99 21.49 10.09 -5.31
CA VAL A 99 20.93 10.79 -6.48
C VAL A 99 19.89 9.91 -7.19
N GLU A 100 20.20 8.65 -7.43
CA GLU A 100 19.29 7.66 -8.01
C GLU A 100 18.06 7.45 -7.13
N LYS A 101 18.27 7.35 -5.81
CA LYS A 101 17.17 7.24 -4.85
C LYS A 101 16.23 8.44 -4.95
N MET A 102 16.76 9.66 -5.00
CA MET A 102 15.95 10.87 -5.14
C MET A 102 15.22 10.91 -6.49
N ARG A 103 15.88 10.54 -7.58
CA ARG A 103 15.27 10.46 -8.91
C ARG A 103 14.10 9.48 -8.94
N ILE A 104 14.25 8.30 -8.34
CA ILE A 104 13.20 7.29 -8.26
C ILE A 104 12.04 7.79 -7.40
N LEU A 105 12.31 8.39 -6.24
CA LEU A 105 11.27 8.95 -5.36
C LEU A 105 10.46 10.04 -6.06
N GLU A 106 11.13 10.96 -6.76
CA GLU A 106 10.45 12.04 -7.49
C GLU A 106 9.62 11.50 -8.66
N SER A 107 10.16 10.55 -9.43
CA SER A 107 9.40 9.86 -10.49
C SER A 107 8.15 9.15 -9.94
N ASN A 108 8.30 8.45 -8.81
CA ASN A 108 7.19 7.79 -8.13
C ASN A 108 6.14 8.79 -7.64
N ARG A 109 6.56 9.94 -7.08
CA ARG A 109 5.68 11.01 -6.63
C ARG A 109 4.89 11.60 -7.81
N LYS A 110 5.56 11.90 -8.93
CA LYS A 110 4.91 12.39 -10.16
C LYS A 110 3.88 11.39 -10.66
N ARG A 111 4.25 10.12 -10.80
CA ARG A 111 3.33 9.05 -11.22
C ARG A 111 2.13 8.90 -10.27
N ALA A 112 2.34 8.97 -8.96
CA ALA A 112 1.28 8.88 -7.97
C ALA A 112 0.30 10.07 -8.08
N LYS A 113 0.81 11.30 -8.26
CA LYS A 113 -0.02 12.50 -8.49
C LYS A 113 -0.85 12.38 -9.77
N SER A 114 -0.23 12.00 -10.89
CA SER A 114 -0.93 11.84 -12.17
C SER A 114 -2.03 10.78 -12.06
N LYS A 115 -1.72 9.62 -11.47
CA LYS A 115 -2.69 8.54 -11.28
C LYS A 115 -3.85 8.95 -10.36
N TYR A 116 -3.56 9.73 -9.30
CA TYR A 116 -4.60 10.26 -8.43
C TYR A 116 -5.56 11.18 -9.20
N LYS A 117 -5.02 12.10 -10.00
CA LYS A 117 -5.79 13.04 -10.84
C LYS A 117 -6.67 12.27 -11.82
N GLU A 118 -6.08 11.36 -12.60
CA GLU A 118 -6.76 10.50 -13.56
C GLU A 118 -7.90 9.69 -12.90
N CYS A 119 -7.64 9.06 -11.76
CA CYS A 119 -8.67 8.31 -11.06
C CYS A 119 -9.79 9.23 -10.55
N SER A 120 -9.45 10.40 -10.00
CA SER A 120 -10.42 11.35 -9.48
C SER A 120 -11.35 11.90 -10.58
N GLU A 121 -10.80 12.22 -11.75
CA GLU A 121 -11.54 12.77 -12.89
C GLU A 121 -12.47 11.71 -13.51
N ASN A 122 -11.99 10.46 -13.64
CA ASN A 122 -12.78 9.36 -14.19
C ASN A 122 -13.74 8.72 -13.16
N GLY A 123 -13.87 9.28 -11.95
CA GLY A 123 -14.72 8.72 -10.90
C GLY A 123 -14.26 7.34 -10.42
N ILE A 124 -12.99 6.99 -10.59
CA ILE A 124 -12.38 5.73 -10.15
C ILE A 124 -11.78 5.90 -8.74
N CYS A 125 -11.78 4.84 -7.94
CA CYS A 125 -11.18 4.84 -6.61
C CYS A 125 -9.69 5.21 -6.67
N THR A 126 -9.33 6.35 -6.07
CA THR A 126 -7.95 6.86 -6.00
C THR A 126 -6.97 5.96 -5.25
N ARG A 127 -7.48 5.05 -4.39
CA ARG A 127 -6.65 4.10 -3.64
C ARG A 127 -6.31 2.84 -4.44
N CYS A 128 -7.30 2.19 -5.05
CA CYS A 128 -7.07 0.91 -5.75
C CYS A 128 -7.00 1.03 -7.27
N GLY A 129 -7.57 2.09 -7.86
CA GLY A 129 -7.60 2.31 -9.32
C GLY A 129 -8.40 1.26 -10.10
N LYS A 130 -9.28 0.48 -9.45
CA LYS A 130 -9.97 -0.68 -10.06
C LYS A 130 -11.49 -0.55 -10.17
N ARG A 131 -12.12 0.20 -9.27
CA ARG A 131 -13.57 0.25 -9.09
C ARG A 131 -14.04 1.70 -9.05
N PRO A 132 -15.29 2.00 -9.41
CA PRO A 132 -15.84 3.34 -9.25
C PRO A 132 -15.79 3.78 -7.78
N SER A 133 -15.58 5.09 -7.60
CA SER A 133 -15.68 5.77 -6.32
C SER A 133 -17.14 5.82 -5.87
N LYS A 134 -17.37 5.82 -4.55
CA LYS A 134 -18.71 6.09 -4.01
C LYS A 134 -19.08 7.56 -4.30
N PRO A 135 -20.37 7.88 -4.52
CA PRO A 135 -20.83 9.26 -4.69
C PRO A 135 -20.34 10.16 -3.54
N GLY A 136 -19.85 11.36 -3.89
CA GLY A 136 -19.28 12.31 -2.92
C GLY A 136 -17.95 11.89 -2.27
N ARG A 137 -17.35 10.77 -2.68
CA ARG A 137 -16.09 10.25 -2.13
C ARG A 137 -15.06 10.02 -3.25
N LYS A 138 -13.78 9.93 -2.88
CA LYS A 138 -12.66 9.65 -3.79
C LYS A 138 -12.21 8.18 -3.79
N LYS A 139 -12.89 7.32 -3.02
CA LYS A 139 -12.54 5.91 -2.80
C LYS A 139 -13.79 5.03 -3.00
N CYS A 140 -13.58 3.78 -3.41
CA CYS A 140 -14.66 2.78 -3.50
C CYS A 140 -15.05 2.26 -2.12
N ALA A 141 -16.24 1.65 -2.01
CA ALA A 141 -16.78 1.11 -0.77
C ALA A 141 -15.81 0.17 -0.03
N ILE A 142 -15.18 -0.76 -0.75
CA ILE A 142 -14.22 -1.72 -0.17
C ILE A 142 -13.00 -1.01 0.42
N CYS A 143 -12.47 -0.01 -0.28
CA CYS A 143 -11.32 0.75 0.20
C CYS A 143 -11.67 1.62 1.41
N LEU A 144 -12.90 2.15 1.47
CA LEU A 144 -13.40 2.90 2.62
C LEU A 144 -13.55 2.00 3.85
N LEU A 145 -14.11 0.79 3.69
CA LEU A 145 -14.21 -0.19 4.77
C LEU A 145 -12.84 -0.59 5.32
N LYS A 146 -11.87 -0.82 4.43
CA LYS A 146 -10.49 -1.11 4.83
C LYS A 146 -9.84 0.05 5.58
N ASP A 147 -10.09 1.29 5.16
CA ASP A 147 -9.59 2.46 5.90
C ASP A 147 -10.24 2.55 7.28
N ALA A 148 -11.56 2.36 7.38
CA ALA A 148 -12.26 2.34 8.66
C ALA A 148 -11.71 1.26 9.60
N GLU A 149 -11.41 0.06 9.09
CA GLU A 149 -10.80 -1.01 9.87
C GLU A 149 -9.41 -0.64 10.38
N VAL A 150 -8.53 -0.13 9.50
CA VAL A 150 -7.20 0.32 9.91
C VAL A 150 -7.29 1.43 10.96
N HIS A 151 -8.22 2.37 10.80
CA HIS A 151 -8.45 3.40 11.81
C HIS A 151 -8.93 2.82 13.15
N ARG A 152 -9.83 1.83 13.14
CA ARG A 152 -10.28 1.13 14.35
C ARG A 152 -9.13 0.41 15.06
N ILE A 153 -8.31 -0.33 14.31
CA ILE A 153 -7.16 -1.06 14.86
C ILE A 153 -6.16 -0.08 15.46
N ARG A 154 -5.76 0.98 14.72
CA ARG A 154 -4.82 1.99 15.22
C ARG A 154 -5.33 2.68 16.47
N TYR A 155 -6.60 3.07 16.47
CA TYR A 155 -7.23 3.68 17.63
C TYR A 155 -7.22 2.74 18.85
N LYS A 156 -7.46 1.44 18.64
CA LYS A 156 -7.42 0.41 19.69
C LYS A 156 -5.99 0.10 20.16
N SER A 157 -4.99 0.15 19.28
CA SER A 157 -3.59 -0.14 19.63
C SER A 157 -2.86 1.05 20.26
N GLU A 158 -3.24 2.28 19.91
CA GLU A 158 -2.60 3.51 20.41
C GLU A 158 -3.21 4.00 21.73
N LYS A 159 -4.43 3.57 22.07
CA LYS A 159 -5.06 3.89 23.33
C LYS A 159 -5.30 2.62 24.13
N MET A 160 -4.53 2.45 25.21
CA MET A 160 -4.99 1.67 26.35
C MET A 160 -6.44 2.08 26.67
N SER A 161 -7.31 1.09 26.81
CA SER A 161 -8.71 1.31 27.16
C SER A 161 -8.81 2.10 28.46
N ARG A 162 -9.93 2.79 28.66
CA ARG A 162 -10.15 3.53 29.92
C ARG A 162 -10.03 2.61 31.11
N GLU A 163 -10.58 1.40 30.99
CA GLU A 163 -10.54 0.34 32.00
C GLU A 163 -9.11 -0.14 32.26
N GLU A 164 -8.31 -0.31 31.21
CA GLU A 164 -6.90 -0.70 31.35
C GLU A 164 -6.05 0.40 32.01
N LYS A 165 -6.35 1.68 31.75
CA LYS A 165 -5.69 2.81 32.43
C LYS A 165 -6.09 2.88 33.90
N GLU A 166 -7.38 2.71 34.21
CA GLU A 166 -7.89 2.68 35.58
C GLU A 166 -7.26 1.52 36.37
N ALA A 167 -7.15 0.33 35.77
CA ALA A 167 -6.52 -0.84 36.40
C ALA A 167 -5.02 -0.66 36.69
N LYS A 168 -4.30 0.13 35.87
CA LYS A 168 -2.87 0.41 36.06
C LYS A 168 -2.58 1.70 36.83
N GLY A 169 -3.62 2.37 37.37
CA GLY A 169 -3.45 3.64 38.09
C GLY A 169 -2.94 4.78 37.21
N LEU A 170 -3.33 4.82 35.93
CA LEU A 170 -2.95 5.85 34.97
C LEU A 170 -4.09 6.84 34.74
N CYS A 171 -3.75 8.12 34.55
CA CYS A 171 -4.66 9.18 34.16
C CYS A 171 -5.39 8.81 32.86
N ILE A 172 -6.73 8.82 32.90
CA ILE A 172 -7.55 8.43 31.74
C ILE A 172 -7.35 9.37 30.53
N TYR A 173 -6.99 10.62 30.78
CA TYR A 173 -6.80 11.66 29.77
C TYR A 173 -5.40 11.62 29.16
N CYS A 174 -4.34 11.84 29.96
CA CYS A 174 -2.96 11.93 29.45
C CYS A 174 -2.16 10.62 29.53
N GLY A 175 -2.60 9.62 30.31
CA GLY A 175 -1.91 8.34 30.46
C GLY A 175 -0.71 8.32 31.42
N LYS A 176 -0.40 9.44 32.12
CA LYS A 176 0.62 9.48 33.18
C LYS A 176 0.13 8.76 34.46
N PRO A 177 1.03 8.26 35.33
CA PRO A 177 0.65 7.75 36.65
C PRO A 177 -0.16 8.76 37.45
N LEU A 178 -1.18 8.29 38.18
CA LEU A 178 -1.95 9.11 39.09
C LEU A 178 -1.12 9.46 40.34
N ASP A 179 -1.22 10.72 40.75
CA ASP A 179 -0.63 11.30 41.96
C ASP A 179 -1.51 11.14 43.20
N HIS A 180 -2.67 10.48 43.07
CA HIS A 180 -3.62 10.22 44.14
C HIS A 180 -4.44 8.95 43.86
N THR A 181 -5.06 8.38 44.90
CA THR A 181 -5.79 7.10 44.80
C THR A 181 -7.28 7.25 44.49
N HIS A 182 -7.85 8.47 44.57
CA HIS A 182 -9.31 8.66 44.56
C HIS A 182 -9.88 9.30 43.28
N ARG A 183 -9.04 9.80 42.35
CA ARG A 183 -9.51 10.44 41.10
C ARG A 183 -8.91 9.76 39.87
N LYS A 184 -9.61 9.94 38.75
CA LYS A 184 -9.30 9.28 37.45
C LYS A 184 -8.38 10.13 36.56
N LEU A 185 -8.09 11.37 36.93
CA LEU A 185 -7.21 12.32 36.24
C LEU A 185 -6.05 12.67 37.16
N CYS A 186 -4.84 12.89 36.62
CA CYS A 186 -3.76 13.49 37.43
C CYS A 186 -4.07 14.95 37.77
N ALA A 187 -3.41 15.53 38.78
CA ALA A 187 -3.63 16.93 39.18
C ALA A 187 -3.55 17.93 38.00
N GLU A 188 -2.55 17.81 37.13
CA GLU A 188 -2.41 18.68 35.94
C GLU A 188 -3.67 18.64 35.05
N CYS A 189 -4.13 17.44 34.69
CA CYS A 189 -5.30 17.27 33.83
C CYS A 189 -6.61 17.62 34.54
N TRP A 190 -6.66 17.48 35.87
CA TRP A 190 -7.80 17.91 36.66
C TRP A 190 -7.89 19.44 36.71
N GLU A 191 -6.77 20.12 36.96
CA GLU A 191 -6.69 21.59 36.99
C GLU A 191 -7.02 22.18 35.62
N GLU A 192 -6.44 21.66 34.54
CA GLU A 192 -6.75 22.12 33.18
C GLU A 192 -8.24 21.94 32.84
N CYS A 193 -8.85 20.83 33.28
CA CYS A 193 -10.27 20.59 33.10
C CYS A 193 -11.13 21.56 33.94
N HIS A 194 -10.70 21.83 35.17
CA HIS A 194 -11.33 22.78 36.08
C HIS A 194 -11.27 24.21 35.53
N GLU A 195 -10.08 24.70 35.14
CA GLU A 195 -9.87 26.00 34.51
C GLU A 195 -10.68 26.15 33.22
N ARG A 196 -10.69 25.13 32.37
CA ARG A 196 -11.52 25.11 31.15
C ARG A 196 -13.01 25.20 31.50
N GLY A 197 -13.45 24.53 32.56
CA GLY A 197 -14.80 24.65 33.10
C GLY A 197 -15.12 26.07 33.59
N VAL A 198 -14.24 26.67 34.39
CA VAL A 198 -14.37 28.04 34.90
C VAL A 198 -14.40 29.06 33.75
N ARG A 199 -13.49 28.93 32.79
CA ARG A 199 -13.45 29.75 31.58
C ARG A 199 -14.73 29.62 30.77
N ASN A 200 -15.20 28.40 30.52
CA ASN A 200 -16.45 28.16 29.80
C ASN A 200 -17.65 28.81 30.53
N VAL A 201 -17.71 28.75 31.87
CA VAL A 201 -18.77 29.42 32.63
C VAL A 201 -18.67 30.95 32.55
N ARG A 202 -17.45 31.49 32.46
CA ARG A 202 -17.20 32.93 32.30
C ARG A 202 -17.54 33.44 30.89
N GLU A 203 -17.14 32.71 29.86
CA GLU A 203 -17.32 33.08 28.45
C GLU A 203 -18.74 32.77 27.95
N HIS A 204 -19.39 31.76 28.55
CA HIS A 204 -20.73 31.30 28.21
C HIS A 204 -21.65 31.24 29.44
N PRO A 205 -21.95 32.37 30.09
CA PRO A 205 -22.80 32.43 31.28
C PRO A 205 -24.22 31.87 31.04
N GLU A 206 -24.70 31.86 29.79
CA GLU A 206 -25.96 31.23 29.35
C GLU A 206 -26.00 29.71 29.55
N LEU A 207 -24.83 29.04 29.55
CA LEU A 207 -24.74 27.59 29.80
C LEU A 207 -24.90 27.25 31.29
N ARG A 208 -24.64 28.21 32.19
CA ARG A 208 -24.83 28.07 33.65
C ARG A 208 -26.30 27.95 34.04
N ILE A 209 -27.19 28.55 33.24
CA ILE A 209 -28.63 28.65 33.51
C ILE A 209 -29.37 27.34 33.18
N LYS A 210 -28.86 26.54 32.22
CA LYS A 210 -29.59 25.36 31.71
C LYS A 210 -29.61 24.15 32.64
N TRP A 211 -28.57 23.89 33.44
CA TRP A 211 -28.52 22.65 34.25
C TRP A 211 -29.38 22.70 35.53
N LYS A 212 -29.34 23.83 36.27
CA LYS A 212 -30.17 23.99 37.49
C LYS A 212 -31.65 24.20 37.19
N GLN A 213 -32.01 24.79 36.05
CA GLN A 213 -33.40 24.93 35.63
C GLN A 213 -33.97 23.63 35.04
N ALA A 214 -33.16 22.83 34.35
CA ALA A 214 -33.56 21.52 33.82
C ALA A 214 -33.70 20.42 34.90
N ASN A 215 -32.97 20.52 36.02
CA ASN A 215 -33.02 19.56 37.14
C ASN A 215 -33.84 20.05 38.35
N ARG A 216 -35.00 20.69 38.12
CA ARG A 216 -35.99 21.05 39.16
C ARG A 216 -36.70 19.85 39.83
N LEU A 217 -36.11 18.64 39.80
CA LEU A 217 -36.74 17.42 40.32
C LEU A 217 -36.04 16.76 41.52
N ILE A 218 -34.92 17.30 42.04
CA ILE A 218 -34.15 16.62 43.11
C ILE A 218 -34.12 17.38 44.45
N SER A 219 -34.58 18.64 44.54
CA SER A 219 -34.50 19.43 45.78
C SER A 219 -35.84 19.82 46.42
N ARG A 220 -36.93 19.07 46.17
CA ARG A 220 -38.16 19.17 46.96
C ARG A 220 -38.52 17.81 47.53
N ASN A 221 -37.98 17.51 48.71
CA ASN A 221 -38.60 16.64 49.71
C ASN A 221 -37.91 16.88 51.06
N LYS A 222 -38.35 17.95 51.74
CA LYS A 222 -38.36 18.07 53.20
C LYS A 222 -39.45 19.09 53.56
N GLN A 223 -40.66 18.59 53.76
CA GLN A 223 -41.60 18.97 54.81
C GLN A 223 -42.68 17.89 54.89
#